data_AF-A0A2V9Z380-F1
#
_entry.id   AF-A0A2V9Z380-F1
#
_cell.length_a   1.000
_cell.length_b   1.000
_cell.length_c   1.000
_cell.angle_alpha   90.00
_cell.angle_beta   90.00
_cell.angle_gamma   90.00
#
_symmetry.space_group_name_H-M   'P 1'
#
loop_
_entity.id
_entity.type
_entity.pdbx_description
1 polymer ?
#
loop_
_entity_poly.entity_id
_entity_poly.type
_entity_poly.pdbx_seq_one_letter_code
_entity_poly.pdbx_strand_id
1 'polypeptide(L)'
;MFFQSEVPTWGPDTFKSMGPDPLPELMHNGLEQLREMIERDRNHPCIFSWGLCNEIGGQNPRGFEFPKRMYEEAKRIDPHRLCSFASNSLQQNPGKDVSQIMDFIEWNEYYQTWYGGTKEDLRRNLDAIHRAFPDKPIVISEYGYCACTPDRPEDDSKRVDVLVGHDRVFRDTDYVAGLIFFDYNDYRTHVGDKGVSLQGSACTV
;
A
#
# COMPACT_ATOMS: atom_id res chain seq x y z
N MET A 1 0.38 0.54 20.57
CA MET A 1 -0.02 0.47 19.16
C MET A 1 1.06 1.17 18.36
N PHE A 2 1.57 0.51 17.32
CA PHE A 2 2.48 1.13 16.35
C PHE A 2 1.67 1.71 15.21
N PHE A 3 2.12 2.84 14.67
CA PHE A 3 1.47 3.56 13.58
C PHE A 3 2.46 3.81 12.44
N GLN A 4 1.98 3.66 11.22
CA GLN A 4 2.57 4.25 10.04
C GLN A 4 1.81 5.54 9.72
N SER A 5 2.52 6.61 9.40
CA SER A 5 1.92 7.83 8.87
C SER A 5 2.34 8.02 7.42
N GLU A 6 1.41 8.42 6.55
CA GLU A 6 1.64 8.54 5.11
C GLU A 6 1.23 9.92 4.57
N VAL A 7 1.98 10.40 3.57
CA VAL A 7 1.58 11.54 2.73
C VAL A 7 0.62 11.11 1.61
N PRO A 8 -0.32 11.97 1.16
CA PRO A 8 -1.35 11.60 0.20
C PRO A 8 -0.84 11.55 -1.26
N THR A 9 0.26 10.82 -1.51
CA THR A 9 0.79 10.56 -2.86
C THR A 9 0.24 9.23 -3.36
N TRP A 10 -0.97 9.28 -3.89
CA TRP A 10 -1.75 8.07 -4.20
C TRP A 10 -2.06 7.93 -5.68
N GLY A 11 -2.02 6.68 -6.15
CA GLY A 11 -2.50 6.27 -7.45
C GLY A 11 -1.55 6.58 -8.61
N PRO A 12 -1.72 5.88 -9.75
CA PRO A 12 -0.73 5.90 -10.83
C PRO A 12 -0.92 7.07 -11.81
N ASP A 13 -2.08 7.72 -11.81
CA ASP A 13 -2.49 8.64 -12.89
C ASP A 13 -1.54 9.82 -13.06
N THR A 14 -1.08 10.41 -11.95
CA THR A 14 -0.07 11.48 -11.95
C THR A 14 1.23 11.04 -12.65
N PHE A 15 1.61 9.76 -12.53
CA PHE A 15 2.90 9.24 -13.00
C PHE A 15 2.84 8.62 -14.40
N LYS A 16 1.65 8.28 -14.91
CA LYS A 16 1.47 7.64 -16.24
C LYS A 16 2.02 8.49 -17.39
N SER A 17 1.76 9.78 -17.38
CA SER A 17 2.14 10.72 -18.45
C SER A 17 3.43 11.50 -18.17
N MET A 18 4.12 11.19 -17.07
CA MET A 18 5.32 11.93 -16.66
C MET A 18 6.51 11.67 -17.60
N GLY A 19 7.43 12.64 -17.70
CA GLY A 19 8.76 12.43 -18.26
C GLY A 19 9.63 11.53 -17.35
N PRO A 20 10.92 11.35 -17.68
CA PRO A 20 11.85 10.61 -16.82
C PRO A 20 12.10 11.33 -15.48
N ASP A 21 12.04 12.66 -15.48
CA ASP A 21 12.14 13.47 -14.27
C ASP A 21 10.74 13.92 -13.82
N PRO A 22 10.49 13.94 -12.49
CA PRO A 22 9.28 14.55 -11.94
C PRO A 22 9.19 16.04 -12.27
N LEU A 23 7.97 16.50 -12.55
CA LEU A 23 7.70 17.92 -12.70
C LEU A 23 8.14 18.68 -11.43
N PRO A 24 8.90 19.78 -11.53
CA PRO A 24 9.43 20.48 -10.37
C PRO A 24 8.38 20.88 -9.33
N GLU A 25 7.22 21.36 -9.79
CA GLU A 25 6.10 21.76 -8.96
C GLU A 25 5.47 20.57 -8.22
N LEU A 26 5.38 19.41 -8.87
CA LEU A 26 4.85 18.20 -8.25
C LEU A 26 5.83 17.67 -7.19
N MET A 27 7.11 17.62 -7.52
CA MET A 27 8.17 17.24 -6.58
C MET A 27 8.21 18.18 -5.38
N HIS A 28 8.13 19.48 -5.62
CA HIS A 28 8.10 20.48 -4.55
C HIS A 28 6.92 20.26 -3.60
N ASN A 29 5.71 20.13 -4.14
CA ASN A 29 4.52 19.88 -3.32
C ASN A 29 4.62 18.55 -2.53
N GLY A 30 5.11 17.48 -3.14
CA GLY A 30 5.31 16.20 -2.44
C GLY A 30 6.30 16.32 -1.27
N LEU A 31 7.45 16.97 -1.51
CA LEU A 31 8.46 17.18 -0.48
C LEU A 31 7.99 18.13 0.63
N GLU A 32 7.20 19.15 0.31
CA GLU A 32 6.59 20.02 1.32
C GLU A 32 5.65 19.24 2.23
N GLN A 33 4.72 18.46 1.67
CA GLN A 33 3.80 17.64 2.47
C GLN A 33 4.54 16.61 3.35
N LEU A 34 5.61 16.00 2.82
CA LEU A 34 6.47 15.07 3.58
C LEU A 34 7.16 15.77 4.76
N ARG A 35 7.74 16.94 4.52
CA ARG A 35 8.40 17.74 5.56
C ARG A 35 7.42 18.16 6.63
N GLU A 36 6.24 18.64 6.25
CA GLU A 36 5.18 19.05 7.18
C GLU A 36 4.71 17.87 8.05
N MET A 37 4.46 16.70 7.45
CA MET A 37 4.07 15.50 8.19
C MET A 37 5.15 15.09 9.20
N ILE A 38 6.41 14.96 8.75
CA ILE A 38 7.50 14.54 9.63
C ILE A 38 7.78 15.59 10.72
N GLU A 39 7.78 16.87 10.39
CA GLU A 39 8.00 17.92 11.38
C GLU A 39 6.93 17.92 12.47
N ARG A 40 5.66 17.77 12.08
CA ARG A 40 4.53 17.69 13.01
C ARG A 40 4.64 16.45 13.91
N ASP A 41 4.97 15.30 13.32
CA ASP A 41 4.71 14.00 13.96
C ASP A 41 5.96 13.30 14.53
N ARG A 42 7.19 13.73 14.22
CA ARG A 42 8.45 13.03 14.57
C ARG A 42 8.68 12.79 16.06
N ASN A 43 7.97 13.48 16.96
CA ASN A 43 8.10 13.27 18.41
C ASN A 43 7.15 12.20 18.96
N HIS A 44 6.31 11.59 18.11
CA HIS A 44 5.44 10.48 18.52
C HIS A 44 6.20 9.15 18.46
N PRO A 45 6.47 8.49 19.60
CA PRO A 45 7.22 7.24 19.63
C PRO A 45 6.43 6.05 19.09
N CYS A 46 5.10 6.20 18.95
CA CYS A 46 4.26 5.18 18.35
C CYS A 46 4.40 5.12 16.82
N ILE A 47 4.94 6.17 16.19
CA ILE A 47 5.19 6.18 14.74
C ILE A 47 6.52 5.48 14.46
N PHE A 48 6.45 4.36 13.74
CA PHE A 48 7.62 3.55 13.39
C PHE A 48 8.09 3.75 11.95
N SER A 49 7.19 4.18 11.05
CA SER A 49 7.47 4.36 9.63
C SER A 49 6.74 5.55 9.00
N TRP A 50 7.34 6.05 7.91
CA TRP A 50 6.79 7.06 7.02
C TRP A 50 6.41 6.42 5.66
N GLY A 51 5.12 6.37 5.35
CA GLY A 51 4.61 5.97 4.05
C GLY A 51 4.80 7.11 3.05
N LEU A 52 5.48 6.84 1.95
CA LEU A 52 5.88 7.87 0.98
C LEU A 52 4.90 7.97 -0.19
N CYS A 53 4.27 6.85 -0.55
CA CYS A 53 3.42 6.70 -1.73
C CYS A 53 2.50 5.47 -1.53
N ASN A 54 1.36 5.46 -2.23
CA ASN A 54 0.47 4.29 -2.35
C ASN A 54 0.05 4.08 -3.81
N GLU A 55 0.21 2.87 -4.33
CA GLU A 55 -0.28 2.44 -5.65
C GLU A 55 0.10 3.35 -6.84
N ILE A 56 1.28 3.98 -6.80
CA ILE A 56 1.72 4.93 -7.84
C ILE A 56 2.13 4.27 -9.17
N GLY A 57 1.85 2.97 -9.32
CA GLY A 57 2.30 2.15 -10.44
C GLY A 57 3.78 1.80 -10.31
N GLY A 58 4.16 1.04 -9.27
CA GLY A 58 5.56 0.72 -8.93
C GLY A 58 6.37 0.07 -10.06
N GLN A 59 5.72 -0.50 -11.07
CA GLN A 59 6.36 -1.05 -12.27
C GLN A 59 6.74 0.00 -13.34
N ASN A 60 6.25 1.23 -13.22
CA ASN A 60 6.48 2.29 -14.19
C ASN A 60 7.84 2.95 -13.93
N PRO A 61 8.83 2.80 -14.83
CA PRO A 61 10.16 3.38 -14.63
C PRO A 61 10.14 4.91 -14.56
N ARG A 62 9.14 5.56 -15.15
CA ARG A 62 8.96 7.03 -15.08
C ARG A 62 8.55 7.50 -13.69
N GLY A 63 7.85 6.65 -12.95
CA GLY A 63 7.40 6.92 -11.60
C GLY A 63 8.47 6.67 -10.53
N PHE A 64 9.66 6.16 -10.89
CA PHE A 64 10.67 5.72 -9.92
C PHE A 64 11.42 6.87 -9.24
N GLU A 65 11.74 7.95 -9.97
CA GLU A 65 12.53 9.05 -9.41
C GLU A 65 11.76 9.85 -8.36
N PHE A 66 10.44 9.89 -8.41
CA PHE A 66 9.63 10.57 -7.40
C PHE A 66 9.76 9.97 -5.98
N PRO A 67 9.37 8.70 -5.74
CA PRO A 67 9.47 8.05 -4.44
C PRO A 67 10.92 7.93 -3.96
N LYS A 68 11.90 7.83 -4.89
CA LYS A 68 13.32 7.87 -4.54
C LYS A 68 13.72 9.19 -3.89
N ARG A 69 13.33 10.33 -4.47
CA ARG A 69 13.62 11.65 -3.86
C ARG A 69 12.86 11.88 -2.55
N MET A 70 11.64 11.36 -2.45
CA MET A 70 10.87 11.35 -1.19
C MET A 70 11.61 10.55 -0.11
N TYR A 71 12.14 9.37 -0.46
CA TYR A 71 12.91 8.53 0.45
C TYR A 71 14.20 9.19 0.91
N GLU A 72 14.98 9.75 -0.03
CA GLU A 72 16.20 10.50 0.26
C GLU A 72 15.94 11.67 1.22
N GLU A 73 14.86 12.41 1.00
CA GLU A 73 14.47 13.53 1.86
C GLU A 73 14.03 13.06 3.25
N ALA A 74 13.19 12.03 3.34
CA ALA A 74 12.75 11.47 4.61
C ALA A 74 13.96 11.00 5.44
N LYS A 75 14.90 10.28 4.82
CA LYS A 75 16.15 9.85 5.47
C LYS A 75 17.06 11.01 5.85
N ARG A 76 17.02 12.13 5.12
CA ARG A 76 17.78 13.33 5.46
C ARG A 76 17.24 14.01 6.72
N ILE A 77 15.93 14.06 6.91
CA ILE A 77 15.31 14.80 8.03
C ILE A 77 14.97 13.95 9.25
N ASP A 78 14.74 12.63 9.07
CA ASP A 78 14.51 11.68 10.14
C ASP A 78 15.16 10.31 9.82
N PRO A 79 16.50 10.20 9.93
CA PRO A 79 17.27 9.03 9.50
C PRO A 79 16.97 7.74 10.27
N HIS A 80 16.30 7.84 11.42
CA HIS A 80 16.09 6.72 12.34
C HIS A 80 14.79 5.94 12.11
N ARG A 81 13.82 6.53 11.40
CA ARG A 81 12.56 5.85 11.08
C ARG A 81 12.60 5.17 9.72
N LEU A 82 11.79 4.13 9.61
CA LEU A 82 11.63 3.37 8.36
C LEU A 82 10.78 4.18 7.37
N CYS A 83 10.92 3.87 6.10
CA CYS A 83 10.19 4.45 4.99
C CYS A 83 9.65 3.32 4.11
N SER A 84 8.42 3.49 3.64
CA SER A 84 7.72 2.49 2.84
C SER A 84 7.00 3.08 1.64
N PHE A 85 6.63 2.18 0.74
CA PHE A 85 5.75 2.42 -0.41
C PHE A 85 4.83 1.21 -0.53
N ALA A 86 3.53 1.44 -0.42
CA ALA A 86 2.51 0.42 -0.60
C ALA A 86 2.27 0.18 -2.10
N SER A 87 2.70 -0.99 -2.59
CA SER A 87 2.53 -1.37 -4.00
C SER A 87 1.33 -2.30 -4.18
N ASN A 88 0.61 -2.14 -5.29
CA ASN A 88 -0.44 -3.07 -5.76
C ASN A 88 0.00 -3.93 -6.95
N SER A 89 1.30 -3.95 -7.25
CA SER A 89 1.84 -4.52 -8.49
C SER A 89 3.01 -5.50 -8.30
N LEU A 90 3.37 -5.80 -7.05
CA LEU A 90 4.47 -6.71 -6.70
C LEU A 90 4.28 -8.12 -7.29
N GLN A 91 3.05 -8.61 -7.40
CA GLN A 91 2.70 -9.88 -8.03
C GLN A 91 3.04 -9.99 -9.54
N GLN A 92 3.34 -8.87 -10.20
CA GLN A 92 3.71 -8.85 -11.62
C GLN A 92 5.20 -9.09 -11.82
N ASN A 93 6.04 -8.23 -11.22
CA ASN A 93 7.49 -8.35 -11.24
C ASN A 93 8.10 -7.62 -10.03
N PRO A 94 8.32 -8.33 -8.90
CA PRO A 94 8.77 -7.69 -7.68
C PRO A 94 10.10 -6.94 -7.87
N GLY A 95 11.05 -7.52 -8.59
CA GLY A 95 12.40 -6.95 -8.77
C GLY A 95 12.46 -5.66 -9.61
N LYS A 96 11.37 -5.29 -10.29
CA LYS A 96 11.26 -4.00 -11.00
C LYS A 96 10.50 -2.94 -10.20
N ASP A 97 9.89 -3.32 -9.08
CA ASP A 97 9.06 -2.43 -8.30
C ASP A 97 9.89 -1.39 -7.55
N VAL A 98 9.31 -0.20 -7.36
CA VAL A 98 9.83 0.86 -6.48
C VAL A 98 10.10 0.35 -5.06
N SER A 99 9.38 -0.65 -4.56
CA SER A 99 9.61 -1.23 -3.23
C SER A 99 11.07 -1.67 -2.99
N GLN A 100 11.86 -1.89 -4.05
CA GLN A 100 13.29 -2.21 -3.95
C GLN A 100 14.15 -1.15 -3.24
N ILE A 101 13.72 0.12 -3.21
CA ILE A 101 14.47 1.20 -2.53
C ILE A 101 13.97 1.51 -1.11
N MET A 102 12.85 0.92 -0.68
CA MET A 102 12.25 1.15 0.64
C MET A 102 12.90 0.31 1.73
N ASP A 103 12.71 0.64 3.01
CA ASP A 103 13.31 -0.13 4.10
C ASP A 103 12.65 -1.50 4.30
N PHE A 104 11.36 -1.61 3.97
CA PHE A 104 10.60 -2.86 3.98
C PHE A 104 9.59 -2.88 2.83
N ILE A 105 8.99 -4.03 2.58
CA ILE A 105 8.03 -4.22 1.49
C ILE A 105 6.63 -4.02 2.04
N GLU A 106 5.83 -3.20 1.37
CA GLU A 106 4.38 -3.09 1.59
C GLU A 106 3.64 -3.52 0.34
N TRP A 107 2.71 -4.46 0.52
CA TRP A 107 1.90 -5.01 -0.56
C TRP A 107 0.42 -4.90 -0.25
N ASN A 108 -0.30 -4.17 -1.10
CA ASN A 108 -1.76 -4.21 -1.18
C ASN A 108 -2.14 -5.46 -1.96
N GLU A 109 -2.71 -6.44 -1.27
CA GLU A 109 -3.09 -7.72 -1.86
C GLU A 109 -4.60 -7.93 -1.73
N TYR A 110 -5.20 -8.38 -2.81
CA TYR A 110 -6.65 -8.59 -2.87
C TYR A 110 -7.00 -9.90 -3.60
N TYR A 111 -6.22 -10.97 -3.38
CA TYR A 111 -6.55 -12.29 -3.94
C TYR A 111 -7.95 -12.75 -3.50
N GLN A 112 -8.67 -13.44 -4.38
CA GLN A 112 -10.05 -13.92 -4.17
C GLN A 112 -11.13 -12.83 -4.05
N THR A 113 -10.75 -11.54 -4.11
CA THR A 113 -11.63 -10.40 -3.88
C THR A 113 -11.66 -9.46 -5.10
N TRP A 114 -10.70 -8.56 -5.26
CA TRP A 114 -10.52 -7.73 -6.46
C TRP A 114 -9.52 -8.34 -7.44
N TYR A 115 -8.58 -9.13 -6.94
CA TYR A 115 -7.73 -9.97 -7.76
C TYR A 115 -8.41 -11.35 -7.89
N GLY A 116 -8.39 -11.90 -9.10
CA GLY A 116 -8.72 -13.31 -9.29
C GLY A 116 -7.70 -14.21 -8.59
N GLY A 117 -7.90 -15.52 -8.69
CA GLY A 117 -6.96 -16.52 -8.16
C GLY A 117 -7.36 -17.09 -6.81
N THR A 118 -6.38 -17.74 -6.18
CA THR A 118 -6.55 -18.64 -5.04
C THR A 118 -5.57 -18.32 -3.92
N LYS A 119 -5.73 -18.95 -2.74
CA LYS A 119 -4.77 -18.84 -1.63
C LYS A 119 -3.42 -19.45 -1.98
N GLU A 120 -3.41 -20.45 -2.87
CA GLU A 120 -2.20 -21.04 -3.41
C GLU A 120 -1.46 -20.06 -4.32
N ASP A 121 -2.19 -19.22 -5.08
CA ASP A 121 -1.61 -18.12 -5.84
C ASP A 121 -1.05 -17.02 -4.93
N LEU A 122 -1.79 -16.65 -3.88
CA LEU A 122 -1.32 -15.73 -2.84
C LEU A 122 0.00 -16.20 -2.22
N ARG A 123 0.03 -17.45 -1.74
CA ARG A 123 1.22 -18.13 -1.20
C ARG A 123 2.40 -18.05 -2.18
N ARG A 124 2.18 -18.46 -3.43
CA ARG A 124 3.23 -18.48 -4.46
C ARG A 124 3.80 -17.09 -4.75
N ASN A 125 2.95 -16.06 -4.82
CA ASN A 125 3.40 -14.68 -5.06
C ASN A 125 4.10 -14.09 -3.86
N LEU A 126 3.61 -14.38 -2.66
CA LEU A 126 4.28 -14.00 -1.43
C LEU A 126 5.71 -14.60 -1.36
N ASP A 127 5.91 -15.85 -1.79
CA ASP A 127 7.25 -16.45 -1.89
C ASP A 127 8.11 -15.77 -2.97
N ALA A 128 7.49 -15.36 -4.07
CA ALA A 128 8.20 -14.67 -5.16
C ALA A 128 8.68 -13.28 -4.74
N ILE A 129 7.87 -12.56 -3.98
CA ILE A 129 8.22 -11.26 -3.42
C ILE A 129 9.38 -11.42 -2.42
N HIS A 130 9.29 -12.39 -1.51
CA HIS A 130 10.39 -12.65 -0.56
C HIS A 130 11.69 -13.06 -1.27
N ARG A 131 11.62 -13.92 -2.30
CA ARG A 131 12.81 -14.28 -3.10
C ARG A 131 13.46 -13.08 -3.80
N ALA A 132 12.67 -12.09 -4.22
CA ALA A 132 13.20 -10.87 -4.83
C ALA A 132 13.80 -9.91 -3.79
N PHE A 133 13.33 -9.97 -2.54
CA PHE A 133 13.75 -9.09 -1.45
C PHE A 133 14.04 -9.91 -0.17
N PRO A 134 15.07 -10.79 -0.18
CA PRO A 134 15.27 -11.76 0.90
C PRO A 134 15.57 -11.13 2.27
N ASP A 135 16.15 -9.92 2.27
CA ASP A 135 16.56 -9.22 3.48
C ASP A 135 15.51 -8.22 4.00
N LYS A 136 14.33 -8.13 3.34
CA LYS A 136 13.29 -7.17 3.70
C LYS A 136 12.05 -7.88 4.23
N PRO A 137 11.54 -7.49 5.41
CA PRO A 137 10.26 -7.98 5.87
C PRO A 137 9.14 -7.50 4.95
N ILE A 138 8.08 -8.30 4.87
CA ILE A 138 6.88 -7.99 4.09
C ILE A 138 5.76 -7.60 5.05
N VAL A 139 5.12 -6.48 4.79
CA VAL A 139 3.88 -6.06 5.42
C VAL A 139 2.79 -6.12 4.36
N ILE A 140 1.68 -6.79 4.69
CA ILE A 140 0.47 -6.71 3.88
C ILE A 140 -0.25 -5.44 4.31
N SER A 141 -0.12 -4.39 3.50
CA SER A 141 -0.60 -3.04 3.82
C SER A 141 -2.09 -2.87 3.60
N GLU A 142 -2.67 -3.68 2.72
CA GLU A 142 -4.10 -3.79 2.52
C GLU A 142 -4.47 -5.21 2.12
N TYR A 143 -5.54 -5.72 2.71
CA TYR A 143 -6.30 -6.89 2.28
C TYR A 143 -7.69 -6.86 2.91
N GLY A 144 -8.71 -7.37 2.22
CA GLY A 144 -10.08 -7.29 2.70
C GLY A 144 -11.11 -7.84 1.71
N TYR A 145 -12.38 -7.82 2.10
CA TYR A 145 -13.51 -8.28 1.29
C TYR A 145 -14.76 -7.44 1.55
N CYS A 146 -15.10 -6.58 0.58
CA CYS A 146 -16.17 -5.60 0.71
C CYS A 146 -17.56 -6.20 0.99
N ALA A 147 -18.40 -5.45 1.69
CA ALA A 147 -19.85 -5.61 1.71
C ALA A 147 -20.55 -4.53 0.85
N CYS A 148 -20.20 -4.49 -0.44
CA CYS A 148 -20.44 -3.30 -1.25
C CYS A 148 -21.47 -3.44 -2.38
N THR A 149 -21.83 -4.67 -2.77
CA THR A 149 -22.72 -4.97 -3.90
C THR A 149 -23.77 -6.03 -3.53
N PRO A 150 -24.86 -6.21 -4.32
CA PRO A 150 -25.86 -7.24 -4.02
C PRO A 150 -25.31 -8.68 -3.97
N ASP A 151 -24.23 -8.96 -4.69
CA ASP A 151 -23.50 -10.24 -4.65
C ASP A 151 -22.46 -10.33 -3.51
N ARG A 152 -22.32 -9.28 -2.70
CA ARG A 152 -21.42 -9.18 -1.53
C ARG A 152 -22.17 -8.55 -0.34
N PRO A 153 -23.12 -9.26 0.27
CA PRO A 153 -23.95 -8.71 1.33
C PRO A 153 -23.21 -8.54 2.67
N GLU A 154 -23.84 -7.84 3.60
CA GLU A 154 -23.30 -7.58 4.94
C GLU A 154 -23.04 -8.83 5.77
N ASP A 155 -23.78 -9.92 5.53
CA ASP A 155 -23.65 -11.21 6.21
C ASP A 155 -22.89 -12.25 5.38
N ASP A 156 -22.11 -11.82 4.39
CA ASP A 156 -21.33 -12.71 3.52
C ASP A 156 -20.24 -13.48 4.30
N SER A 157 -20.39 -14.80 4.41
CA SER A 157 -19.42 -15.68 5.03
C SER A 157 -18.05 -15.64 4.32
N LYS A 158 -18.02 -15.25 3.05
CA LYS A 158 -16.77 -15.12 2.28
C LYS A 158 -15.84 -14.07 2.88
N ARG A 159 -16.36 -13.04 3.56
CA ARG A 159 -15.53 -12.04 4.27
C ARG A 159 -14.71 -12.71 5.38
N VAL A 160 -15.35 -13.57 6.16
CA VAL A 160 -14.68 -14.36 7.21
C VAL A 160 -13.70 -15.36 6.59
N ASP A 161 -14.07 -16.02 5.48
CA ASP A 161 -13.22 -16.99 4.79
C ASP A 161 -11.95 -16.35 4.20
N VAL A 162 -12.07 -15.15 3.62
CA VAL A 162 -10.93 -14.37 3.10
C VAL A 162 -10.05 -13.94 4.26
N LEU A 163 -10.61 -13.29 5.29
CA LEU A 163 -9.84 -12.82 6.44
C LEU A 163 -9.06 -13.97 7.11
N VAL A 164 -9.76 -15.02 7.53
CA VAL A 164 -9.14 -16.16 8.23
C VAL A 164 -8.24 -16.97 7.30
N GLY A 165 -8.62 -17.09 6.03
CA GLY A 165 -7.88 -17.83 5.02
C GLY A 165 -6.54 -17.18 4.67
N HIS A 166 -6.54 -15.86 4.45
CA HIS A 166 -5.35 -15.09 4.12
C HIS A 166 -4.44 -14.96 5.34
N ASP A 167 -4.99 -14.68 6.53
CA ASP A 167 -4.24 -14.68 7.80
C ASP A 167 -3.42 -15.95 8.00
N ARG A 168 -4.00 -17.12 7.67
CA ARG A 168 -3.28 -18.40 7.75
C ARG A 168 -2.11 -18.47 6.77
N VAL A 169 -2.30 -18.03 5.53
CA VAL A 169 -1.21 -18.01 4.53
C VAL A 169 -0.08 -17.11 4.99
N PHE A 170 -0.39 -15.94 5.54
CA PHE A 170 0.61 -15.00 6.01
C PHE A 170 1.36 -15.47 7.25
N ARG A 171 0.63 -16.00 8.24
CA ARG A 171 1.21 -16.47 9.51
C ARG A 171 2.00 -17.78 9.38
N ASP A 172 1.87 -18.49 8.26
CA ASP A 172 2.66 -19.68 7.93
C ASP A 172 4.06 -19.32 7.38
N THR A 173 4.49 -18.06 7.57
CA THR A 173 5.80 -17.55 7.14
C THR A 173 6.51 -16.81 8.25
N ASP A 174 7.84 -16.75 8.18
CA ASP A 174 8.70 -16.00 9.08
C ASP A 174 9.10 -14.60 8.57
N TYR A 175 8.84 -14.30 7.29
CA TYR A 175 9.19 -13.03 6.67
C TYR A 175 8.01 -12.06 6.47
N VAL A 176 6.76 -12.46 6.79
CA VAL A 176 5.65 -11.50 6.93
C VAL A 176 5.66 -10.92 8.34
N ALA A 177 5.87 -9.61 8.45
CA ALA A 177 6.06 -8.90 9.71
C ALA A 177 4.81 -8.16 10.21
N GLY A 178 3.82 -7.92 9.35
CA GLY A 178 2.62 -7.16 9.72
C GLY A 178 1.49 -7.34 8.72
N LEU A 179 0.26 -7.21 9.22
CA LEU A 179 -0.99 -7.28 8.47
C LEU A 179 -1.84 -6.07 8.83
N ILE A 180 -2.32 -5.35 7.81
CA ILE A 180 -3.24 -4.23 7.95
C ILE A 180 -4.50 -4.61 7.18
N PHE A 181 -5.56 -4.93 7.93
CA PHE A 181 -6.86 -5.21 7.34
C PHE A 181 -7.44 -3.90 6.80
N PHE A 182 -7.75 -3.88 5.52
CA PHE A 182 -8.43 -2.77 4.88
C PHE A 182 -9.92 -3.10 4.93
N ASP A 183 -10.77 -2.33 5.63
CA ASP A 183 -10.46 -1.23 6.53
C ASP A 183 -11.01 -1.46 7.95
N TYR A 184 -10.73 -0.53 8.87
CA TYR A 184 -11.26 -0.61 10.23
C TYR A 184 -12.74 -0.18 10.31
N ASN A 185 -13.13 0.80 9.49
CA ASN A 185 -14.50 1.29 9.38
C ASN A 185 -14.73 1.73 7.93
N ASP A 186 -15.92 1.40 7.41
CA ASP A 186 -16.44 1.98 6.19
C ASP A 186 -16.21 3.49 6.13
N TYR A 187 -15.74 3.95 4.96
CA TYR A 187 -15.56 5.37 4.69
C TYR A 187 -16.25 5.79 3.40
N ARG A 188 -16.42 7.11 3.26
CA ARG A 188 -17.06 7.70 2.09
C ARG A 188 -16.05 7.89 0.97
N THR A 189 -16.41 7.46 -0.23
CA THR A 189 -15.65 7.71 -1.45
C THR A 189 -16.46 8.57 -2.42
N HIS A 190 -15.78 9.38 -3.25
CA HIS A 190 -16.44 10.20 -4.26
C HIS A 190 -17.12 9.35 -5.35
N VAL A 191 -16.56 8.18 -5.62
CA VAL A 191 -17.12 7.11 -6.45
C VAL A 191 -17.15 5.87 -5.58
N GLY A 192 -18.31 5.57 -4.99
CA GLY A 192 -18.49 4.31 -4.27
C GLY A 192 -18.68 3.13 -5.22
N ASP A 193 -18.64 1.92 -4.67
CA ASP A 193 -18.75 0.65 -5.41
C ASP A 193 -20.11 0.49 -6.13
N LYS A 194 -21.07 1.37 -5.81
CA LYS A 194 -22.39 1.49 -6.45
C LYS A 194 -22.40 2.37 -7.71
N GLY A 195 -21.27 2.97 -8.09
CA GLY A 195 -21.10 3.69 -9.37
C GLY A 195 -21.86 5.02 -9.52
N VAL A 196 -22.46 5.55 -8.44
CA VAL A 196 -23.17 6.84 -8.48
C VAL A 196 -22.46 7.85 -7.58
N SER A 197 -21.96 8.94 -8.18
CA SER A 197 -21.40 10.07 -7.47
C SER A 197 -22.52 10.84 -6.73
N LEU A 198 -22.31 11.08 -5.43
CA LEU A 198 -23.07 12.00 -4.57
C LEU A 198 -24.55 11.66 -4.31
N GLN A 199 -24.79 10.58 -3.55
CA GLN A 199 -25.74 10.52 -2.42
C GLN A 199 -25.65 9.12 -1.76
N GLY A 200 -24.82 8.98 -0.72
CA GLY A 200 -24.96 7.88 0.24
C GLY A 200 -24.30 6.52 -0.06
N SER A 201 -23.29 6.45 -0.92
CA SER A 201 -22.50 5.23 -1.11
C SER A 201 -21.26 5.28 -0.22
N ALA A 202 -21.21 4.50 0.87
CA ALA A 202 -19.96 4.17 1.53
C ALA A 202 -19.22 3.12 0.69
N CYS A 203 -17.88 3.15 0.69
CA CYS A 203 -17.11 1.95 0.44
C CYS A 203 -17.14 1.17 1.75
N THR A 204 -17.67 -0.05 1.67
CA THR A 204 -17.78 -0.97 2.79
C THR A 204 -16.81 -2.08 2.51
N VAL A 205 -15.66 -2.14 3.19
CA VAL A 205 -14.63 -3.17 2.96
C VAL A 205 -14.83 -4.38 3.87
#